data_AF-A0A8S0G3V7-F1
#
_entry.id   AF-A0A8S0G3V7-F1
#
_cell.length_a   1.000
_cell.length_b   1.000
_cell.length_c   1.000
_cell.angle_alpha   90.00
_cell.angle_beta   90.00
_cell.angle_gamma   90.00
#
_symmetry.space_group_name_H-M   'P 1'
#
loop_
_entity.id
_entity.type
_entity.pdbx_description
1 polymer ?
#
loop_
_entity_poly.entity_id
_entity_poly.type
_entity_poly.pdbx_seq_one_letter_code
_entity_poly.pdbx_strand_id
1 'polypeptide(L)'
;MLLKKAAKKAGNVAADGVIKTKIDGNYGIILEVNCQTDFVAKDAGFQAFADKVLDAAVAGKITDVEVLKAQFEEERVALVAKIGENINIRRVAALEGDVLGSYQHGARIGVLVAAKGADEELVKHIAMHVAASKPEFIKPEDVSAEVVEKEYQVQLDIAMQSGKPKEIAEKMHG
;
A
#
# COMPACT_ATOMS: atom_id res chain seq x y z
N MET A 1 -19.70 -18.39 19.22
CA MET A 1 -18.95 -17.64 20.27
C MET A 1 -17.84 -16.77 19.68
N LEU A 2 -17.09 -17.24 18.67
CA LEU A 2 -15.96 -16.52 18.08
C LEU A 2 -16.36 -15.22 17.35
N LEU A 3 -17.44 -15.24 16.54
CA LEU A 3 -17.97 -14.05 15.88
C LEU A 3 -18.24 -12.89 16.85
N LYS A 4 -18.83 -13.18 18.02
CA LYS A 4 -19.08 -12.18 19.06
C LYS A 4 -17.78 -11.63 19.66
N LYS A 5 -16.72 -12.44 19.78
CA LYS A 5 -15.41 -11.98 20.25
C LYS A 5 -14.76 -11.06 19.21
N ALA A 6 -14.79 -11.44 17.94
CA ALA A 6 -14.23 -10.63 16.86
C ALA A 6 -14.97 -9.29 16.69
N ALA A 7 -16.31 -9.30 16.73
CA ALA A 7 -17.11 -8.08 16.67
C ALA A 7 -16.76 -7.08 17.79
N LYS A 8 -16.47 -7.56 19.01
CA LYS A 8 -16.03 -6.70 20.11
C LYS A 8 -14.66 -6.05 19.89
N LYS A 9 -13.80 -6.64 19.05
CA LYS A 9 -12.47 -6.12 18.73
C LYS A 9 -12.49 -5.22 17.49
N ALA A 10 -13.46 -5.35 16.60
CA ALA A 10 -13.54 -4.61 15.34
C ALA A 10 -13.52 -3.08 15.48
N GLY A 11 -13.98 -2.54 16.62
CA GLY A 11 -13.94 -1.11 16.91
C GLY A 11 -12.55 -0.59 17.32
N ASN A 12 -11.58 -1.46 17.60
CA ASN A 12 -10.23 -1.06 17.96
C ASN A 12 -9.44 -0.63 16.72
N VAL A 13 -8.64 0.42 16.84
CA VAL A 13 -7.74 0.87 15.78
C VAL A 13 -6.65 -0.18 15.54
N ALA A 14 -6.57 -0.68 14.30
CA ALA A 14 -5.53 -1.60 13.83
C ALA A 14 -4.60 -0.86 12.86
N ALA A 15 -3.63 -0.13 13.41
CA ALA A 15 -2.68 0.68 12.63
C ALA A 15 -1.32 -0.01 12.41
N ASP A 16 -1.14 -1.21 12.97
CA ASP A 16 0.04 -2.04 12.79
C ASP A 16 -0.22 -3.15 11.74
N GLY A 17 0.74 -4.04 11.51
CA GLY A 17 0.60 -5.19 10.63
C GLY A 17 1.71 -5.31 9.61
N VAL A 18 1.39 -5.96 8.49
CA VAL A 18 2.36 -6.26 7.44
C VAL A 18 1.85 -5.94 6.05
N ILE A 19 2.79 -5.50 5.22
CA ILE A 19 2.66 -5.51 3.77
C ILE A 19 3.28 -6.80 3.25
N LYS A 20 2.64 -7.45 2.29
CA LYS A 20 3.15 -8.63 1.60
C LYS A 20 3.15 -8.38 0.10
N THR A 21 4.14 -8.90 -0.60
CA THR A 21 4.24 -8.84 -2.05
C THR A 21 4.54 -10.22 -2.63
N LYS A 22 3.97 -10.53 -3.79
CA LYS A 22 4.29 -11.76 -4.52
C LYS A 22 4.13 -11.53 -6.02
N ILE A 23 5.07 -12.06 -6.80
CA ILE A 23 5.08 -11.99 -8.26
C ILE A 23 5.00 -13.42 -8.81
N ASP A 24 4.12 -13.63 -9.78
CA ASP A 24 3.99 -14.86 -10.58
C ASP A 24 4.07 -14.49 -12.06
N GLY A 25 5.24 -14.71 -12.66
CA GLY A 25 5.55 -14.27 -14.03
C GLY A 25 5.39 -12.76 -14.19
N ASN A 26 4.44 -12.35 -15.03
CA ASN A 26 4.13 -10.96 -15.36
C ASN A 26 3.00 -10.36 -14.51
N TYR A 27 2.58 -11.02 -13.43
CA TYR A 27 1.51 -10.58 -12.54
C TYR A 27 2.01 -10.48 -11.09
N GLY A 28 1.88 -9.30 -10.48
CA GLY A 28 2.29 -9.04 -9.10
C GLY A 28 1.10 -8.62 -8.23
N ILE A 29 1.06 -9.08 -6.97
CA ILE A 29 0.11 -8.64 -5.95
C ILE A 29 0.85 -8.00 -4.79
N ILE A 30 0.28 -6.90 -4.30
CA ILE A 30 0.62 -6.28 -3.02
C ILE A 30 -0.60 -6.31 -2.10
N LEU A 31 -0.39 -6.71 -0.86
CA LEU A 31 -1.44 -6.94 0.14
C LEU A 31 -1.08 -6.26 1.45
N GLU A 32 -2.05 -5.58 2.07
CA GLU A 32 -1.94 -5.05 3.43
C GLU A 32 -2.90 -5.80 4.37
N VAL A 33 -2.33 -6.39 5.43
CA VAL A 33 -3.08 -7.00 6.53
C VAL A 33 -2.67 -6.32 7.82
N ASN A 34 -3.65 -5.77 8.54
CA ASN A 34 -3.40 -5.02 9.76
C ASN A 34 -3.71 -5.79 11.03
N CYS A 35 -2.99 -5.44 12.09
CA CYS A 35 -3.25 -5.79 13.48
C CYS A 35 -3.08 -4.56 14.38
N GLN A 36 -3.17 -4.71 15.70
CA GLN A 36 -3.05 -3.57 16.61
C GLN A 36 -1.62 -3.34 17.07
N THR A 37 -0.80 -4.40 17.19
CA THR A 37 0.57 -4.30 17.69
C THR A 37 1.60 -4.96 16.77
N ASP A 38 2.85 -4.53 16.89
CA ASP A 38 3.98 -5.08 16.14
C ASP A 38 4.38 -6.50 16.61
N PHE A 39 4.05 -6.85 17.85
CA PHE A 39 4.20 -8.21 18.37
C PHE A 39 3.31 -9.19 17.61
N VAL A 40 2.04 -8.84 17.39
CA VAL A 40 1.12 -9.65 16.57
C VAL A 40 1.53 -9.64 15.10
N ALA A 41 2.03 -8.52 14.58
CA ALA A 41 2.54 -8.48 13.22
C ALA A 41 3.67 -9.50 13.00
N LYS A 42 4.44 -9.86 14.04
CA LYS A 42 5.52 -10.87 13.98
C LYS A 42 5.08 -12.27 14.40
N ASP A 43 3.84 -12.45 14.86
CA ASP A 43 3.32 -13.75 15.28
C ASP A 43 3.24 -14.73 14.10
N ALA A 44 3.62 -15.99 14.33
CA ALA A 44 3.64 -17.01 13.29
C ALA A 44 2.25 -17.32 12.72
N GLY A 45 1.20 -17.27 13.56
CA GLY A 45 -0.17 -17.48 13.11
C GLY A 45 -0.67 -16.32 12.24
N PHE A 46 -0.32 -15.09 12.60
CA PHE A 46 -0.61 -13.91 11.79
C PHE A 46 0.13 -13.93 10.45
N GLN A 47 1.43 -14.27 10.46
CA GLN A 47 2.23 -14.41 9.23
C GLN A 47 1.64 -15.46 8.29
N ALA A 48 1.33 -16.65 8.82
CA ALA A 48 0.73 -17.72 8.03
C ALA A 48 -0.63 -17.34 7.45
N PHE A 49 -1.46 -16.59 8.19
CA PHE A 49 -2.72 -16.07 7.68
C PHE A 49 -2.50 -15.08 6.52
N ALA A 50 -1.61 -14.09 6.70
CA ALA A 50 -1.32 -13.12 5.65
C ALA A 50 -0.73 -13.76 4.38
N ASP A 51 0.16 -14.75 4.54
CA ASP A 51 0.73 -15.51 3.42
C ASP A 51 -0.33 -16.32 2.68
N LYS A 52 -1.25 -16.96 3.40
CA LYS A 52 -2.37 -17.70 2.78
C LYS A 52 -3.31 -16.78 1.99
N VAL A 53 -3.61 -15.60 2.52
CA VAL A 53 -4.42 -14.59 1.82
C VAL A 53 -3.70 -14.10 0.56
N LEU A 54 -2.39 -13.83 0.64
CA LEU A 54 -1.57 -13.42 -0.50
C LEU A 54 -1.55 -14.49 -1.59
N ASP A 55 -1.33 -15.74 -1.22
CA ASP A 55 -1.27 -16.86 -2.16
C ASP A 55 -2.60 -17.05 -2.90
N ALA A 56 -3.72 -16.95 -2.18
CA ALA A 56 -5.05 -17.01 -2.79
C ALA A 56 -5.30 -15.80 -3.71
N ALA A 57 -4.87 -14.61 -3.31
CA ALA A 57 -5.00 -13.40 -4.13
C ALA A 57 -4.22 -13.52 -5.45
N VAL A 58 -3.01 -14.08 -5.42
CA VAL A 58 -2.22 -14.33 -6.64
C VAL A 58 -2.88 -15.41 -7.50
N ALA A 59 -3.19 -16.57 -6.93
CA ALA A 59 -3.75 -17.70 -7.68
C ALA A 59 -5.11 -17.37 -8.31
N GLY A 60 -5.94 -16.58 -7.61
CA GLY A 60 -7.25 -16.14 -8.11
C GLY A 60 -7.22 -14.80 -8.85
N LYS A 61 -6.06 -14.14 -8.99
CA LYS A 61 -5.91 -12.77 -9.49
C LYS A 61 -6.93 -11.79 -8.87
N ILE A 62 -7.10 -11.87 -7.56
CA ILE A 62 -8.14 -11.13 -6.83
C ILE A 62 -7.63 -9.73 -6.47
N THR A 63 -8.28 -8.70 -7.02
CA THR A 63 -8.01 -7.28 -6.71
C THR A 63 -9.14 -6.60 -5.95
N ASP A 64 -10.28 -7.26 -5.80
CA ASP A 64 -11.37 -6.81 -4.92
C ASP A 64 -11.11 -7.30 -3.49
N VAL A 65 -10.87 -6.35 -2.58
CA VAL A 65 -10.61 -6.65 -1.17
C VAL A 65 -11.81 -7.30 -0.48
N GLU A 66 -13.04 -7.00 -0.89
CA GLU A 66 -14.24 -7.55 -0.26
C GLU A 66 -14.39 -9.05 -0.58
N VAL A 67 -13.93 -9.48 -1.76
CA VAL A 67 -13.85 -10.91 -2.13
C VAL A 67 -12.88 -11.65 -1.20
N LEU A 68 -11.68 -11.11 -0.97
CA LEU A 68 -10.72 -11.72 -0.04
C LEU A 68 -11.23 -11.71 1.41
N LYS A 69 -11.82 -10.60 1.87
CA LYS A 69 -12.41 -10.52 3.21
C LYS A 69 -13.48 -11.59 3.41
N ALA A 70 -14.41 -11.72 2.47
CA ALA A 70 -15.48 -12.70 2.54
C ALA A 70 -14.93 -14.14 2.53
N GLN A 71 -13.97 -14.43 1.65
CA GLN A 71 -13.34 -15.75 1.54
C GLN A 71 -12.62 -16.18 2.82
N PHE A 72 -11.98 -15.24 3.52
CA PHE A 72 -11.16 -15.52 4.70
C PHE A 72 -11.81 -15.15 6.03
N GLU A 73 -13.09 -14.76 6.05
CA GLU A 73 -13.74 -14.25 7.26
C GLU A 73 -13.77 -15.27 8.41
N GLU A 74 -14.05 -16.54 8.11
CA GLU A 74 -14.07 -17.58 9.14
C GLU A 74 -12.68 -17.77 9.80
N GLU A 75 -11.63 -17.82 8.98
CA GLU A 75 -10.24 -17.95 9.45
C GLU A 75 -9.80 -16.70 10.22
N ARG A 76 -10.16 -15.52 9.73
CA ARG A 76 -9.88 -14.24 10.40
C ARG A 76 -10.54 -14.19 11.77
N VAL A 77 -11.81 -14.56 11.88
CA VAL A 77 -12.55 -14.59 13.15
C VAL A 77 -11.94 -15.59 14.13
N ALA A 78 -11.50 -16.75 13.65
CA ALA A 78 -10.78 -17.71 14.48
C ALA A 78 -9.45 -17.15 14.99
N LEU A 79 -8.69 -16.48 14.12
CA LEU A 79 -7.42 -15.86 14.47
C LEU A 79 -7.59 -14.73 15.50
N VAL A 80 -8.55 -13.83 15.28
CA VAL A 80 -8.90 -12.75 16.23
C VAL A 80 -9.31 -13.33 17.58
N ALA A 81 -10.06 -14.42 17.60
CA ALA A 81 -10.48 -15.05 18.85
C ALA A 81 -9.31 -15.71 19.62
N LYS A 82 -8.27 -16.16 18.90
CA LYS A 82 -7.04 -16.74 19.47
C LYS A 82 -6.07 -15.65 19.95
N ILE A 83 -5.82 -14.64 19.13
CA ILE A 83 -4.84 -13.57 19.38
C ILE A 83 -5.40 -12.50 20.32
N GLY A 84 -6.69 -12.15 20.19
CA GLY A 84 -7.33 -11.14 21.01
C GLY A 84 -7.15 -9.69 20.52
N GLU A 85 -6.62 -9.49 19.31
CA GLU A 85 -6.51 -8.19 18.63
C GLU A 85 -7.45 -8.10 17.43
N ASN A 86 -7.80 -6.87 17.04
CA ASN A 86 -8.43 -6.61 15.77
C ASN A 86 -7.46 -6.91 14.62
N ILE A 87 -7.86 -7.80 13.71
CA ILE A 87 -7.10 -8.18 12.52
C ILE A 87 -8.00 -7.99 11.32
N ASN A 88 -7.48 -7.34 10.27
CA ASN A 88 -8.25 -7.03 9.08
C ASN A 88 -7.40 -7.10 7.81
N ILE A 89 -7.97 -7.65 6.73
CA ILE A 89 -7.41 -7.51 5.38
C ILE A 89 -7.84 -6.13 4.88
N ARG A 90 -6.90 -5.20 4.74
CA ARG A 90 -7.26 -3.77 4.53
C ARG A 90 -7.39 -3.41 3.06
N ARG A 91 -6.42 -3.81 2.25
CA ARG A 91 -6.42 -3.54 0.80
C ARG A 91 -5.51 -4.52 0.08
N VAL A 92 -5.85 -4.76 -1.18
CA VAL A 92 -5.09 -5.54 -2.14
C VAL A 92 -5.03 -4.76 -3.44
N ALA A 93 -3.92 -4.85 -4.16
CA ALA A 93 -3.80 -4.33 -5.51
C ALA A 93 -2.90 -5.24 -6.33
N ALA A 94 -3.07 -5.21 -7.64
CA ALA A 94 -2.23 -5.91 -8.58
C ALA A 94 -1.48 -4.94 -9.49
N LEU A 95 -0.37 -5.43 -10.04
CA LEU A 95 0.36 -4.76 -11.11
C LEU A 95 0.82 -5.81 -12.12
N GLU A 96 0.64 -5.50 -13.41
CA GLU A 96 1.10 -6.33 -14.52
C GLU A 96 2.17 -5.59 -15.34
N GLY A 97 3.11 -6.33 -15.92
CA GLY A 97 4.12 -5.74 -16.80
C GLY A 97 5.13 -6.74 -17.33
N ASP A 98 5.88 -6.34 -18.36
CA ASP A 98 6.87 -7.18 -19.04
C ASP A 98 7.94 -7.71 -18.07
N VAL A 99 8.50 -6.82 -17.26
CA VAL A 99 9.41 -7.15 -16.16
C VAL A 99 8.86 -6.56 -14.87
N LEU A 100 8.60 -7.42 -13.89
CA LEU A 100 8.17 -7.02 -12.56
C LEU A 100 9.29 -7.18 -11.55
N GLY A 101 9.35 -6.26 -10.60
CA GLY A 101 10.19 -6.37 -9.43
C GLY A 101 9.44 -5.90 -8.20
N SER A 102 9.81 -6.47 -7.05
CA SER A 102 9.29 -6.06 -5.77
C SER A 102 10.42 -5.67 -4.83
N TYR A 103 10.12 -4.78 -3.89
CA TYR A 103 11.00 -4.49 -2.78
C TYR A 103 10.20 -4.44 -1.49
N GLN A 104 10.73 -5.13 -0.48
CA GLN A 104 10.13 -5.20 0.85
C GLN A 104 11.13 -4.61 1.85
N HIS A 105 10.76 -3.50 2.50
CA HIS A 105 11.57 -2.87 3.54
C HIS A 105 11.04 -3.28 4.92
N GLY A 106 11.58 -4.39 5.44
CA GLY A 106 11.02 -5.07 6.61
C GLY A 106 9.59 -5.54 6.33
N ALA A 107 8.69 -5.39 7.31
CA ALA A 107 7.27 -5.75 7.13
C ALA A 107 6.37 -4.54 6.82
N ARG A 108 6.90 -3.31 6.86
CA ARG A 108 6.11 -2.07 6.87
C ARG A 108 5.87 -1.46 5.51
N ILE A 109 6.83 -1.63 4.60
CA ILE A 109 6.77 -1.05 3.26
C ILE A 109 6.97 -2.18 2.25
N GLY A 110 6.07 -2.24 1.28
CA GLY A 110 6.19 -3.08 0.10
C GLY A 110 5.95 -2.24 -1.14
N VAL A 111 6.68 -2.55 -2.20
CA VAL A 111 6.59 -1.87 -3.50
C VAL A 111 6.55 -2.94 -4.59
N LEU A 112 5.71 -2.70 -5.60
CA LEU A 112 5.77 -3.37 -6.89
C LEU A 112 6.15 -2.34 -7.96
N VAL A 113 7.02 -2.73 -8.89
CA VAL A 113 7.39 -1.93 -10.06
C VAL A 113 7.24 -2.81 -11.30
N ALA A 114 6.57 -2.27 -12.31
CA ALA A 114 6.52 -2.81 -13.66
C ALA A 114 7.38 -1.94 -14.57
N ALA A 115 8.20 -2.58 -15.39
CA ALA A 115 9.06 -1.90 -16.34
C ALA A 115 9.11 -2.66 -17.67
N LYS A 116 9.54 -1.96 -18.71
CA LYS A 116 9.82 -2.50 -20.04
C LYS A 116 11.26 -2.16 -20.41
N GLY A 117 12.00 -3.15 -20.90
CA GLY A 117 13.40 -2.98 -21.31
C GLY A 117 14.39 -2.76 -20.16
N ALA A 118 14.01 -3.15 -18.94
CA ALA A 118 14.87 -3.15 -17.76
C ALA A 118 15.16 -4.59 -17.33
N ASP A 119 16.35 -4.84 -16.79
CA ASP A 119 16.64 -6.11 -16.12
C ASP A 119 16.10 -6.12 -14.68
N GLU A 120 16.08 -7.30 -14.06
CA GLU A 120 15.55 -7.51 -12.71
C GLU A 120 16.27 -6.66 -11.64
N GLU A 121 17.59 -6.43 -11.80
CA GLU A 121 18.38 -5.64 -10.86
C GLU A 121 17.97 -4.17 -10.89
N LEU A 122 17.81 -3.61 -12.10
CA LEU A 122 17.34 -2.24 -12.28
C LEU A 122 15.93 -2.05 -11.71
N VAL A 123 15.00 -2.97 -11.99
CA VAL A 123 13.62 -2.87 -11.46
C VAL A 123 13.61 -2.94 -9.93
N LYS A 124 14.46 -3.79 -9.33
CA LYS A 124 14.65 -3.84 -7.87
C LYS A 124 15.20 -2.53 -7.30
N HIS A 125 16.19 -1.92 -7.94
CA HIS A 125 16.72 -0.62 -7.51
C HIS A 125 15.68 0.50 -7.62
N ILE A 126 14.84 0.49 -8.66
CA ILE A 126 13.72 1.42 -8.77
C ILE A 126 12.70 1.17 -7.65
N ALA A 127 12.37 -0.09 -7.34
CA ALA A 127 11.46 -0.43 -6.24
C ALA A 127 12.00 0.06 -4.87
N MET A 128 13.32 -0.02 -4.66
CA MET A 128 13.99 0.57 -3.49
C MET A 128 13.86 2.09 -3.45
N HIS A 129 14.08 2.76 -4.59
CA HIS A 129 13.91 4.22 -4.70
C HIS A 129 12.47 4.65 -4.39
N VAL A 130 11.47 3.97 -4.96
CA VAL A 130 10.05 4.26 -4.69
C VAL A 130 9.73 4.08 -3.20
N ALA A 131 10.25 3.03 -2.56
CA ALA A 131 10.04 2.81 -1.13
C ALA A 131 10.61 3.94 -0.25
N ALA A 132 11.72 4.56 -0.67
CA ALA A 132 12.38 5.63 0.07
C ALA A 132 11.79 7.02 -0.24
N SER A 133 11.54 7.33 -1.51
CA SER A 133 11.19 8.66 -1.99
C SER A 133 9.68 8.91 -2.11
N LYS A 134 8.87 7.85 -2.09
CA LYS A 134 7.39 7.91 -2.17
C LYS A 134 6.86 8.78 -3.33
N PRO A 135 7.33 8.57 -4.58
CA PRO A 135 6.77 9.28 -5.71
C PRO A 135 5.29 8.92 -5.87
N GLU A 136 4.44 9.93 -6.10
CA GLU A 136 3.01 9.73 -6.35
C GLU A 136 2.69 9.52 -7.84
N PHE A 137 3.61 9.94 -8.72
CA PHE A 137 3.49 9.89 -10.17
C PHE A 137 4.74 9.30 -10.81
N ILE A 138 4.62 8.74 -12.02
CA ILE A 138 5.75 8.13 -12.74
C ILE A 138 6.53 9.22 -13.47
N LYS A 139 5.82 10.17 -14.09
CA LYS A 139 6.40 11.33 -14.79
C LYS A 139 5.77 12.64 -14.32
N PRO A 140 6.46 13.78 -14.48
CA PRO A 140 5.88 15.09 -14.18
C PRO A 140 4.57 15.37 -14.93
N GLU A 141 4.45 14.87 -16.17
CA GLU A 141 3.27 15.10 -17.01
C GLU A 141 2.05 14.27 -16.57
N ASP A 142 2.23 13.29 -15.67
CA ASP A 142 1.12 12.49 -15.13
C ASP A 142 0.35 13.24 -14.01
N VAL A 143 0.90 14.35 -13.52
CA VAL A 143 0.22 15.20 -12.53
C VAL A 143 -0.93 15.94 -13.22
N SER A 144 -2.14 15.82 -12.70
CA SER A 144 -3.30 16.45 -13.34
C SER A 144 -3.15 17.97 -13.33
N ALA A 145 -3.54 18.61 -14.44
CA ALA A 145 -3.51 20.07 -14.55
C ALA A 145 -4.31 20.76 -13.43
N GLU A 146 -5.38 20.12 -12.94
CA GLU A 146 -6.16 20.60 -11.79
C GLU A 146 -5.33 20.63 -10.49
N VAL A 147 -4.54 19.59 -10.22
CA VAL A 147 -3.65 19.55 -9.04
C VAL A 147 -2.56 20.60 -9.16
N VAL A 148 -1.95 20.72 -10.35
CA VAL A 148 -0.91 21.73 -10.62
C VAL A 148 -1.46 23.14 -10.44
N GLU A 149 -2.60 23.46 -11.05
CA GLU A 149 -3.21 24.79 -10.96
C GLU A 149 -3.62 25.14 -9.52
N LYS A 150 -4.21 24.17 -8.82
CA LYS A 150 -4.60 24.37 -7.42
C LYS A 150 -3.39 24.65 -6.53
N GLU A 151 -2.31 23.88 -6.69
CA GLU A 151 -1.08 24.09 -5.91
C GLU A 151 -0.41 25.41 -6.31
N TYR A 152 -0.38 25.76 -7.60
CA TYR A 152 0.12 27.03 -8.09
C TYR A 152 -0.60 28.21 -7.41
N GLN A 153 -1.93 28.19 -7.35
CA GLN A 153 -2.71 29.25 -6.72
C GLN A 153 -2.41 29.36 -5.23
N VAL A 154 -2.27 28.24 -4.52
CA VAL A 154 -1.90 28.22 -3.09
C VAL A 154 -0.52 28.85 -2.88
N GLN A 155 0.48 28.49 -3.70
CA GLN A 155 1.83 29.04 -3.59
C GLN A 155 1.88 30.54 -3.95
N LEU A 156 1.11 30.94 -4.96
CA LEU A 156 0.98 32.34 -5.34
C LEU A 156 0.40 33.18 -4.19
N ASP A 157 -0.67 32.70 -3.54
CA ASP A 157 -1.29 33.38 -2.41
C ASP A 157 -0.31 33.54 -1.23
N ILE A 158 0.47 32.51 -0.91
CA ILE A 158 1.51 32.55 0.14
C ILE A 158 2.58 33.60 -0.20
N ALA A 159 3.05 33.62 -1.45
CA ALA A 159 4.07 34.56 -1.90
C ALA A 159 3.57 36.02 -1.87
N MET A 160 2.32 36.25 -2.28
CA MET A 160 1.66 37.55 -2.24
C MET A 160 1.43 38.04 -0.79
N GLN A 161 1.01 37.15 0.11
CA GLN A 161 0.86 37.46 1.54
C GLN A 161 2.18 37.83 2.21
N SER A 162 3.30 37.36 1.67
CA SER A 162 4.66 37.69 2.13
C SER A 162 5.15 39.06 1.62
N GLY A 163 4.30 39.83 0.93
CA GLY A 163 4.59 41.18 0.43
C GLY A 163 5.38 41.23 -0.89
N LYS A 164 5.52 40.10 -1.59
CA LYS A 164 6.23 40.08 -2.88
C LYS A 164 5.33 40.66 -4.00
N PRO A 165 5.88 41.45 -4.93
CA PRO A 165 5.13 41.88 -6.12
C PRO A 165 4.66 40.68 -6.96
N LYS A 166 3.49 40.83 -7.61
CA LYS A 166 2.84 39.77 -8.39
C LYS A 166 3.77 39.11 -9.41
N GLU A 167 4.49 39.91 -10.20
CA GLU A 167 5.42 39.40 -11.22
C GLU A 167 6.57 38.55 -10.63
N ILE A 168 7.02 38.87 -9.43
CA ILE A 168 8.05 38.10 -8.71
C ILE A 168 7.43 36.81 -8.15
N ALA A 169 6.22 36.88 -7.60
CA ALA A 169 5.50 35.72 -7.09
C ALA A 169 5.20 34.70 -8.19
N GLU A 170 4.72 35.15 -9.35
CA GLU A 170 4.43 34.28 -10.50
C GLU A 170 5.70 33.62 -11.05
N LYS A 171 6.82 34.36 -11.17
CA LYS A 171 8.09 33.83 -11.68
C LYS A 171 8.76 32.81 -10.75
N MET A 172 8.47 32.85 -9.45
CA MET A 172 9.01 31.90 -8.47
C MET A 172 8.31 30.53 -8.49
N HIS A 173 7.08 30.48 -9.00
CA HIS A 173 6.21 29.31 -8.90
C HIS A 173 5.68 28.82 -10.26
N GLY A 174 6.04 29.49 -11.35
CA GLY A 174 5.77 29.06 -12.72
C GLY A 174 6.89 28.24 -13.35
#